data_AF-A0A0D6ET20-F1
#
_entry.id   AF-A0A0D6ET20-F1
#
_cell.length_a   1.000
_cell.length_b   1.000
_cell.length_c   1.000
_cell.angle_alpha   90.00
_cell.angle_beta   90.00
_cell.angle_gamma   90.00
#
_symmetry.space_group_name_H-M   'P 1'
#
loop_
_entity.id
_entity.type
_entity.pdbx_description
1 polymer ?
#
loop_
_entity_poly.entity_id
_entity_poly.type
_entity_poly.pdbx_seq_one_letter_code
_entity_poly.pdbx_strand_id
1 'polypeptide(L)'
;MDADLEAIRQKRMAELQGSSTPGGPSRGMPVGGAGGAGEGEDAAQKMAQEEEQRRTAMSQILSAEARERLSRIALVKPDRARAIEQLLMRMAQSGQLRGRVSEEQLIDVLDQVEAMEKGQSGGAAKSSGKIVVRLFAPLSIAAR
;
A
#
# COMPACT_ATOMS: atom_id res chain seq x y z
N MET A 1 -3.98 4.92 17.41
CA MET A 1 -2.53 4.85 17.68
C MET A 1 -2.22 3.61 18.54
N ASP A 2 -3.06 2.56 18.45
CA ASP A 2 -3.14 1.50 19.45
C ASP A 2 -2.52 0.18 18.94
N ALA A 3 -2.48 -0.02 17.62
CA ALA A 3 -1.91 -1.21 16.99
C ALA A 3 -0.38 -1.34 17.17
N ASP A 4 0.37 -0.22 17.11
CA ASP A 4 1.80 -0.22 17.42
C ASP A 4 2.08 -0.56 18.90
N LEU A 5 1.20 -0.12 19.81
CA LEU A 5 1.31 -0.43 21.24
C LEU A 5 1.08 -1.91 21.53
N GLU A 6 0.16 -2.55 20.81
CA GLU A 6 -0.12 -3.99 20.92
C GLU A 6 1.02 -4.84 20.34
N ALA A 7 1.61 -4.44 19.22
CA ALA A 7 2.76 -5.12 18.64
C ALA A 7 3.99 -5.10 19.58
N ILE A 8 4.24 -3.98 20.27
CA ILE A 8 5.28 -3.86 21.29
C ILE A 8 4.97 -4.76 22.51
N ARG A 9 3.70 -4.84 22.92
CA ARG A 9 3.25 -5.66 24.05
C ARG A 9 3.40 -7.16 23.78
N GLN A 10 3.07 -7.62 22.58
CA GLN A 10 3.26 -9.02 22.17
C GLN A 10 4.73 -9.41 22.12
N LYS A 11 5.59 -8.57 21.51
CA LYS A 11 7.03 -8.82 21.41
C LYS A 11 7.69 -8.96 22.79
N ARG A 12 7.29 -8.11 23.74
CA ARG A 12 7.79 -8.17 25.12
C ARG A 12 7.26 -9.38 25.91
N MET A 13 6.09 -9.92 25.56
CA MET A 13 5.54 -11.11 26.22
C MET A 13 6.28 -12.39 25.82
N ALA A 14 6.71 -12.48 24.55
CA ALA A 14 7.50 -13.61 24.05
C ALA A 14 8.89 -13.69 24.71
N GLU A 15 9.53 -12.55 24.98
CA GLU A 15 10.80 -12.50 25.71
C GLU A 15 10.66 -13.02 27.16
N LEU A 16 9.50 -12.81 27.80
CA LEU A 16 9.28 -13.15 29.20
C LEU A 16 8.88 -14.63 29.42
N GLN A 17 8.24 -15.27 28.44
CA GLN A 17 8.03 -16.72 28.42
C GLN A 17 9.34 -17.50 28.21
N GLY A 18 10.31 -16.92 27.52
CA GLY A 18 11.65 -17.50 27.36
C GLY A 18 12.55 -17.40 28.60
N SER A 19 12.27 -16.50 29.54
CA SER A 19 13.08 -16.27 30.74
C SER A 19 12.47 -16.80 32.04
N SER A 20 11.47 -17.68 31.98
CA SER A 20 10.75 -18.21 33.15
C SER A 20 11.03 -19.70 33.40
N THR A 21 12.12 -20.03 34.10
CA THR A 21 12.37 -21.33 34.77
C THR A 21 13.38 -21.05 35.90
N PRO A 22 13.30 -21.57 37.16
CA PRO A 22 12.80 -22.88 37.64
C PRO A 22 11.98 -22.89 38.97
N GLY A 23 11.25 -23.99 39.28
CA GLY A 23 10.96 -24.37 40.67
C GLY A 23 9.62 -25.07 41.00
N GLY A 24 9.67 -26.38 41.28
CA GLY A 24 8.71 -27.12 42.15
C GLY A 24 7.69 -28.07 41.48
N PRO A 25 7.62 -29.37 41.85
CA PRO A 25 6.57 -30.27 41.37
C PRO A 25 5.37 -30.24 42.32
N SER A 26 4.29 -29.58 41.94
CA SER A 26 2.99 -29.72 42.63
C SER A 26 1.82 -29.46 41.68
N ARG A 27 1.34 -30.58 41.11
CA ARG A 27 -0.09 -30.96 41.04
C ARG A 27 -1.10 -29.83 40.80
N GLY A 28 -1.34 -29.53 39.54
CA GLY A 28 -2.51 -28.80 39.07
C GLY A 28 -2.50 -28.67 37.56
N MET A 29 -3.41 -29.38 36.88
CA MET A 29 -3.76 -29.04 35.49
C MET A 29 -4.17 -27.57 35.43
N PRO A 30 -3.84 -26.87 34.34
CA PRO A 30 -4.90 -26.73 33.35
C PRO A 30 -4.50 -27.31 32.00
N VAL A 31 -5.51 -28.01 31.45
CA VAL A 31 -5.68 -28.22 30.02
C VAL A 31 -5.38 -26.92 29.27
N GLY A 32 -4.40 -26.99 28.38
CA GLY A 32 -4.02 -25.93 27.45
C GLY A 32 -3.72 -26.52 26.08
N GLY A 33 -4.53 -27.50 25.66
CA GLY A 33 -4.61 -27.88 24.26
C GLY A 33 -5.52 -26.91 23.55
N ALA A 34 -4.95 -25.94 22.83
CA ALA A 34 -5.52 -25.26 21.66
C ALA A 34 -4.66 -24.02 21.37
N GLY A 35 -4.21 -23.87 20.13
CA GLY A 35 -3.46 -22.70 19.70
C GLY A 35 -2.45 -22.94 18.59
N GLY A 36 -2.37 -24.15 18.03
CA GLY A 36 -1.75 -24.38 16.72
C GLY A 36 -2.75 -24.09 15.60
N ALA A 37 -3.21 -22.85 15.50
CA ALA A 37 -4.05 -22.31 14.42
C ALA A 37 -4.03 -20.79 14.57
N GLY A 38 -3.09 -20.12 13.92
CA GLY A 38 -2.96 -18.66 13.98
C GLY A 38 -2.07 -18.10 12.88
N GLU A 39 -1.02 -18.83 12.48
CA GLU A 39 -0.11 -18.34 11.42
C GLU A 39 -0.75 -18.13 10.03
N GLY A 40 -1.91 -18.75 9.74
CA GLY A 40 -2.66 -18.48 8.50
C GLY A 40 -3.62 -17.28 8.60
N GLU A 41 -4.11 -16.97 9.80
CA GLU A 41 -5.06 -15.89 10.05
C GLU A 41 -4.35 -14.55 10.18
N ASP A 42 -3.14 -14.52 10.78
CA ASP A 42 -2.31 -13.31 10.86
C ASP A 42 -1.88 -12.80 9.47
N ALA A 43 -1.54 -13.69 8.54
CA ALA A 43 -1.15 -13.31 7.19
C ALA A 43 -2.35 -12.78 6.37
N ALA A 44 -3.50 -13.45 6.47
CA ALA A 44 -4.73 -13.03 5.82
C ALA A 44 -5.27 -11.71 6.39
N GLN A 45 -5.19 -11.53 7.72
CA GLN A 45 -5.58 -10.28 8.38
C GLN A 45 -4.65 -9.12 8.00
N LYS A 46 -3.34 -9.34 7.90
CA LYS A 46 -2.40 -8.32 7.43
C LYS A 46 -2.67 -7.90 6.00
N MET A 47 -2.90 -8.85 5.09
CA MET A 47 -3.26 -8.54 3.70
C MET A 47 -4.60 -7.80 3.60
N ALA A 48 -5.60 -8.21 4.40
CA ALA A 48 -6.90 -7.54 4.44
C ALA A 48 -6.77 -6.09 4.95
N GLN A 49 -5.96 -5.85 5.98
CA GLN A 49 -5.71 -4.50 6.50
C GLN A 49 -5.00 -3.61 5.47
N GLU A 50 -4.01 -4.14 4.75
CA GLU A 50 -3.34 -3.40 3.68
C GLU A 50 -4.28 -3.07 2.53
N GLU A 51 -5.15 -4.02 2.15
CA GLU A 51 -6.15 -3.80 1.11
C GLU A 51 -7.22 -2.79 1.55
N GLU A 52 -7.64 -2.83 2.81
CA GLU A 52 -8.60 -1.88 3.37
C GLU A 52 -8.03 -0.47 3.44
N GLN A 53 -6.76 -0.32 3.86
CA GLN A 53 -6.06 0.96 3.83
C GLN A 53 -5.95 1.50 2.41
N ARG A 54 -5.59 0.64 1.45
CA ARG A 54 -5.51 0.99 0.03
C ARG A 54 -6.87 1.41 -0.53
N ARG A 55 -7.93 0.64 -0.25
CA ARG A 55 -9.31 0.96 -0.64
C ARG A 55 -9.78 2.27 -0.04
N THR A 56 -9.46 2.50 1.23
CA THR A 56 -9.81 3.75 1.93
C THR A 56 -9.12 4.94 1.26
N ALA A 57 -7.82 4.85 0.96
CA ALA A 57 -7.10 5.88 0.23
C ALA A 57 -7.72 6.12 -1.16
N MET A 58 -7.97 5.06 -1.94
CA MET A 58 -8.66 5.17 -3.23
C MET A 58 -10.05 5.82 -3.10
N SER A 59 -10.81 5.52 -2.05
CA SER A 59 -12.15 6.08 -1.83
C SER A 59 -12.13 7.59 -1.54
N GLN A 60 -11.03 8.09 -0.97
CA GLN A 60 -10.81 9.52 -0.73
C GLN A 60 -10.37 10.25 -2.00
N ILE A 61 -9.66 9.55 -2.89
CA ILE A 61 -9.14 10.08 -4.15
C ILE A 61 -10.19 10.03 -5.27
N LEU A 62 -11.11 9.05 -5.26
CA LEU A 62 -12.08 8.84 -6.34
C LEU A 62 -13.50 9.31 -5.96
N SER A 63 -14.20 9.92 -6.90
CA SER A 63 -15.65 10.16 -6.77
C SER A 63 -16.45 8.86 -6.78
N ALA A 64 -17.73 8.91 -6.40
CA ALA A 64 -18.61 7.74 -6.46
C ALA A 64 -18.78 7.22 -7.89
N GLU A 65 -18.96 8.13 -8.86
CA GLU A 65 -19.11 7.78 -10.28
C GLU A 65 -17.82 7.19 -10.87
N ALA A 66 -16.65 7.75 -10.52
CA ALA A 66 -15.36 7.22 -10.95
C ALA A 66 -15.13 5.78 -10.45
N ARG A 67 -15.50 5.47 -9.20
CA ARG A 67 -15.40 4.11 -8.65
C ARG A 67 -16.29 3.11 -9.37
N GLU A 68 -17.50 3.51 -9.72
CA GLU A 68 -18.42 2.65 -10.47
C GLU A 68 -17.89 2.38 -11.88
N ARG A 69 -17.37 3.41 -12.55
CA ARG A 69 -16.74 3.29 -13.87
C ARG A 69 -15.52 2.38 -13.82
N LEU A 70 -14.62 2.57 -12.85
CA LEU A 70 -13.44 1.71 -12.63
C LEU A 70 -13.85 0.26 -12.39
N SER A 71 -14.91 0.02 -11.62
CA SER A 71 -15.45 -1.32 -11.36
C SER A 71 -15.97 -1.98 -12.64
N ARG A 72 -16.71 -1.24 -13.49
CA ARG A 72 -17.13 -1.73 -14.82
C ARG A 72 -15.95 -2.05 -15.73
N ILE A 73 -14.91 -1.21 -15.73
CA ILE A 73 -13.68 -1.45 -16.51
C ILE A 73 -12.95 -2.70 -16.02
N ALA A 74 -12.85 -2.90 -14.71
CA ALA A 74 -12.19 -4.07 -14.12
C ALA A 74 -12.85 -5.39 -14.54
N LEU A 75 -14.18 -5.40 -14.75
CA LEU A 75 -14.91 -6.57 -15.26
C LEU A 75 -14.54 -6.92 -16.70
N VAL A 76 -14.29 -5.93 -17.55
CA VAL A 76 -14.00 -6.14 -18.98
C VAL A 76 -12.50 -6.32 -19.22
N LYS A 77 -11.67 -5.55 -18.52
CA LYS A 77 -10.21 -5.51 -18.64
C LYS A 77 -9.56 -5.22 -17.29
N PRO A 78 -9.28 -6.24 -16.46
CA PRO A 78 -8.70 -6.05 -15.13
C PRO A 78 -7.28 -5.48 -15.17
N ASP A 79 -6.50 -5.81 -16.21
CA ASP A 79 -5.13 -5.31 -16.38
C ASP A 79 -5.08 -3.78 -16.48
N ARG A 80 -5.99 -3.21 -17.29
CA ARG A 80 -6.14 -1.76 -17.42
C ARG A 80 -6.58 -1.08 -16.14
N ALA A 81 -7.51 -1.70 -15.41
CA ALA A 81 -7.94 -1.16 -14.12
C ALA A 81 -6.75 -1.06 -13.15
N ARG A 82 -5.86 -2.07 -13.12
CA ARG A 82 -4.63 -2.02 -12.30
C ARG A 82 -3.66 -0.93 -12.74
N ALA A 83 -3.46 -0.74 -14.04
CA ALA A 83 -2.60 0.34 -14.54
C ALA A 83 -3.12 1.74 -14.12
N ILE A 84 -4.44 1.92 -14.19
CA ILE A 84 -5.11 3.17 -13.77
C ILE A 84 -4.98 3.37 -12.26
N GLU A 85 -5.22 2.33 -11.44
CA GLU A 85 -5.04 2.38 -9.99
C GLU A 85 -3.61 2.75 -9.58
N GLN A 86 -2.60 2.17 -10.21
CA GLN A 86 -1.19 2.48 -9.94
C GLN A 86 -0.85 3.93 -10.30
N LEU A 87 -1.34 4.41 -11.45
CA LEU A 87 -1.11 5.78 -11.89
C LEU A 87 -1.80 6.79 -10.95
N LEU A 88 -3.04 6.53 -10.54
CA LEU A 88 -3.78 7.32 -9.57
C LEU A 88 -3.07 7.38 -8.22
N MET A 89 -2.57 6.25 -7.72
CA MET A 89 -1.83 6.19 -6.47
C MET A 89 -0.55 7.04 -6.56
N ARG A 90 0.19 6.96 -7.67
CA ARG A 90 1.38 7.78 -7.90
C ARG A 90 1.05 9.28 -7.96
N MET A 91 -0.04 9.66 -8.62
CA MET A 91 -0.49 11.05 -8.68
C MET A 91 -0.96 11.57 -7.31
N ALA A 92 -1.59 10.71 -6.51
CA ALA A 92 -1.99 11.04 -5.15
C ALA A 92 -0.78 11.24 -4.23
N GLN A 93 0.19 10.32 -4.27
CA GLN A 93 1.43 10.40 -3.48
C GLN A 93 2.30 11.61 -3.85
N SER A 94 2.34 11.98 -5.12
CA SER A 94 3.06 13.18 -5.59
C SER A 94 2.30 14.49 -5.32
N GLY A 95 1.06 14.43 -4.83
CA GLY A 95 0.23 15.61 -4.60
C GLY A 95 -0.24 16.30 -5.89
N GLN A 96 -0.15 15.62 -7.05
CA GLN A 96 -0.61 16.17 -8.32
C GLN A 96 -2.14 16.26 -8.41
N LEU A 97 -2.85 15.43 -7.64
CA LEU A 97 -4.30 15.45 -7.56
C LEU A 97 -4.76 16.61 -6.68
N ARG A 98 -5.41 17.61 -7.27
CA ARG A 98 -5.96 18.79 -6.57
C ARG A 98 -7.31 18.53 -5.87
N GLY A 99 -7.71 17.26 -5.74
CA GLY A 99 -9.00 16.87 -5.18
C GLY A 99 -9.41 15.48 -5.62
N ARG A 100 -10.72 15.21 -5.52
CA ARG A 100 -11.31 13.95 -5.98
C ARG A 100 -11.32 13.87 -7.50
N VAL A 101 -10.89 12.73 -8.03
CA VAL A 101 -10.92 12.40 -9.45
C VAL A 101 -12.36 12.05 -9.84
N SER A 102 -12.89 12.79 -10.81
CA SER A 102 -14.20 12.57 -11.41
C SER A 102 -14.17 11.47 -12.48
N GLU A 103 -15.35 11.03 -12.95
CA GLU A 103 -15.43 10.06 -14.04
C GLU A 103 -14.74 10.57 -15.32
N GLU A 104 -14.92 11.84 -15.66
CA GLU A 104 -14.30 12.46 -16.84
C GLU A 104 -12.77 12.38 -16.78
N GLN A 105 -12.18 12.75 -15.63
CA GLN A 105 -10.74 12.66 -15.41
C GLN A 105 -10.23 11.21 -15.44
N LEU A 106 -11.02 10.27 -14.93
CA LEU A 106 -10.68 8.85 -14.99
C LEU A 106 -10.64 8.35 -16.45
N ILE A 107 -11.55 8.82 -17.29
CA ILE A 107 -11.59 8.49 -18.72
C ILE A 107 -10.37 9.07 -19.43
N ASP A 108 -9.98 10.33 -19.15
CA ASP A 108 -8.76 10.92 -19.72
C ASP A 108 -7.50 10.12 -19.35
N VAL A 109 -7.42 9.67 -18.10
CA VAL A 109 -6.31 8.81 -17.63
C VAL A 109 -6.35 7.45 -18.33
N LEU A 110 -7.54 6.88 -18.53
CA LEU A 110 -7.71 5.63 -19.24
C LEU A 110 -7.26 5.75 -20.71
N ASP A 111 -7.65 6.81 -21.41
CA ASP A 111 -7.23 7.05 -22.80
C ASP A 111 -5.72 7.24 -22.93
N GLN A 112 -5.08 7.91 -21.96
CA GLN A 112 -3.62 8.02 -21.91
C GLN A 112 -2.95 6.65 -21.71
N VAL A 113 -3.49 5.81 -20.83
CA VAL A 113 -3.00 4.44 -20.62
C VAL A 113 -3.20 3.61 -21.89
N GLU A 114 -4.35 3.72 -22.56
CA GLU A 114 -4.59 3.03 -23.84
C GLU A 114 -3.63 3.48 -24.94
N ALA A 115 -3.35 4.78 -25.02
CA ALA A 115 -2.39 5.33 -25.97
C ALA A 115 -0.97 4.83 -25.68
N MET A 116 -0.60 4.72 -24.40
CA MET A 116 0.67 4.13 -23.98
C MET A 116 0.74 2.62 -24.27
N GLU A 117 -0.30 1.83 -23.98
CA GLU A 117 -0.34 0.39 -24.30
C GLU A 117 -0.20 0.15 -25.82
N LYS A 118 -0.94 0.92 -26.63
CA LYS A 118 -0.89 0.83 -28.11
C LYS A 118 0.46 1.31 -28.65
N GLY A 119 1.05 2.36 -28.07
CA GLY A 119 2.35 2.89 -28.48
C GLY A 119 3.53 2.02 -28.04
N GLN A 120 3.44 1.37 -26.89
CA GLN A 120 4.49 0.50 -26.34
C GLN A 120 4.54 -0.86 -27.04
N SER A 121 3.46 -1.25 -27.73
CA SER A 121 3.43 -2.38 -28.66
C SER A 121 4.09 -2.08 -30.01
N GLY A 122 4.58 -0.84 -30.25
CA GLY A 122 5.08 -0.41 -31.56
C GLY A 122 6.21 0.63 -31.58
N GLY A 123 6.95 0.88 -30.49
CA GLY A 123 7.99 1.91 -30.56
C GLY A 123 8.87 2.08 -29.34
N ALA A 124 9.98 1.34 -29.29
CA ALA A 124 11.18 1.81 -28.63
C ALA A 124 11.79 2.96 -29.46
N ALA A 125 11.30 4.19 -29.27
CA ALA A 125 11.91 5.36 -29.89
C ALA A 125 11.77 6.63 -29.02
N LYS A 126 12.88 6.92 -28.32
CA LYS A 126 13.44 8.27 -28.09
C LYS A 126 12.66 9.23 -27.15
N SER A 127 13.10 9.29 -25.89
CA SER A 127 13.11 10.57 -25.15
C SER A 127 14.48 10.83 -24.53
N SER A 128 15.37 11.41 -25.36
CA SER A 128 16.52 12.18 -24.90
C SER A 128 16.01 13.53 -24.39
N GLY A 129 15.35 13.54 -23.24
CA GLY A 129 14.91 14.74 -22.55
C GLY A 129 15.99 15.16 -21.54
N LYS A 130 16.65 16.28 -21.81
CA LYS A 130 17.69 16.93 -20.98
C LYS A 130 17.31 16.91 -19.48
N ILE A 131 17.90 16.00 -18.71
CA ILE A 131 17.83 16.03 -17.24
C ILE A 131 18.82 17.11 -16.78
N VAL A 132 18.31 18.34 -16.61
CA VAL A 132 19.06 19.38 -15.89
C VAL A 132 18.98 19.02 -14.41
N VAL A 133 19.93 18.21 -13.95
CA VAL A 133 20.20 17.99 -12.53
C VAL A 133 20.65 19.34 -11.97
N ARG A 134 19.73 20.12 -11.38
CA ARG A 134 20.10 21.25 -10.53
C ARG A 134 20.72 20.67 -9.26
N LEU A 135 22.02 20.46 -9.37
CA LEU A 135 22.96 20.05 -8.35
C LEU A 135 22.84 20.99 -7.13
N PHE A 136 22.30 20.43 -6.06
CA PHE A 136 22.89 20.43 -4.73
C PHE A 136 23.53 21.73 -4.25
N ALA A 137 22.83 22.44 -3.37
CA ALA A 137 23.39 23.52 -2.56
C ALA A 137 24.45 22.97 -1.58
N PRO A 138 25.68 23.52 -1.53
CA PRO A 138 26.61 23.24 -0.44
C PRO A 138 26.24 24.08 0.78
N LEU A 139 26.00 23.35 1.88
CA LEU A 139 25.86 23.80 3.25
C LEU A 139 27.00 24.77 3.61
N SER A 140 26.66 25.98 4.07
CA SER A 140 27.63 26.95 4.58
C SER A 140 28.46 26.33 5.71
N ILE A 141 29.74 26.13 5.45
CA ILE A 141 30.78 25.98 6.47
C ILE A 141 30.80 27.29 7.26
N ALA A 142 30.25 27.26 8.47
CA ALA A 142 30.44 28.32 9.44
C ALA A 142 31.83 28.13 10.06
N ALA A 143 32.68 29.12 9.83
CA ALA A 143 33.97 29.28 10.47
C ALA A 143 33.80 29.76 11.92
N ARG A 144 34.79 29.36 12.74
CA ARG A 144 35.35 30.01 13.93
C ARG A 144 35.08 29.36 15.28
#